data_AF-A0A0B7AAQ5-F1
#
_entry.id   AF-A0A0B7AAQ5-F1
#
_cell.length_a   1.000
_cell.length_b   1.000
_cell.length_c   1.000
_cell.angle_alpha   90.00
_cell.angle_beta   90.00
_cell.angle_gamma   90.00
#
_symmetry.space_group_name_H-M   'P 1'
#
loop_
_entity.id
_entity.type
_entity.pdbx_description
1 polymer ?
#
loop_
_entity_poly.entity_id
_entity_poly.type
_entity_poly.pdbx_seq_one_letter_code
_entity_poly.pdbx_strand_id
1 'polypeptide(L)'
;MSSKRKPSDKIGECGTTKCLKLSAQKNDFKNTLQNSVTKDNIESNVSISPCNTRLSTPFFEVPCIDLARALLGQYLVRMVGTQRVSGRIVETEAYLGDGCAVLVRALEPIENIEVMKAERGNRSTKKLKNKDMTNGPSKLCQALQISKQTFNQTDLCVSDLLWLEKGDNIHIHEMICCPRINIGYSEEWKHKPLRFYISGNECVSVKDKTAEVEKAKSTFKVQ
;
A
#
# COMPACT_ATOMS: atom_id res chain seq x y z
N MET A 1 -22.01 -1.18 -40.63
CA MET A 1 -21.41 0.16 -40.47
C MET A 1 -21.58 0.58 -39.02
N SER A 2 -20.55 0.41 -38.18
CA SER A 2 -20.53 0.95 -36.81
C SER A 2 -19.19 1.64 -36.60
N SER A 3 -19.28 2.94 -36.36
CA SER A 3 -18.18 3.90 -36.39
C SER A 3 -17.25 3.73 -35.20
N LYS A 4 -15.95 3.52 -35.49
CA LYS A 4 -14.86 3.51 -34.52
C LYS A 4 -14.61 4.94 -34.05
N ARG A 5 -14.81 5.25 -32.76
CA ARG A 5 -14.26 6.47 -32.17
C ARG A 5 -12.87 6.16 -31.62
N LYS A 6 -11.84 6.74 -32.25
CA LYS A 6 -10.49 6.85 -31.66
C LYS A 6 -10.52 8.00 -30.65
N PRO A 7 -9.96 7.86 -29.44
CA PRO A 7 -9.58 9.02 -28.64
C PRO A 7 -8.26 9.56 -29.18
N SER A 8 -8.25 10.86 -29.45
CA SER A 8 -7.06 11.64 -29.80
C SER A 8 -6.49 12.24 -28.52
N ASP A 9 -5.32 11.77 -28.09
CA ASP A 9 -4.63 12.35 -26.93
C ASP A 9 -3.78 13.54 -27.38
N LYS A 10 -4.30 14.75 -27.15
CA LYS A 10 -3.46 15.93 -26.97
C LYS A 10 -2.94 15.89 -25.54
N ILE A 11 -1.62 15.98 -25.40
CA ILE A 11 -0.93 16.18 -24.13
C ILE A 11 -1.39 17.53 -23.58
N GLY A 12 -2.36 17.51 -22.69
CA GLY A 12 -2.82 18.67 -21.93
C GLY A 12 -2.37 18.51 -20.49
N GLU A 13 -1.65 19.51 -19.98
CA GLU A 13 -1.38 19.69 -18.56
C GLU A 13 -2.72 19.61 -17.79
N CYS A 14 -2.89 18.57 -16.98
CA CYS A 14 -4.11 18.42 -16.19
C CYS A 14 -3.95 19.18 -14.88
N GLY A 15 -4.65 20.31 -14.81
CA GLY A 15 -4.59 21.29 -13.74
C GLY A 15 -5.08 20.76 -12.39
N THR A 16 -4.51 21.35 -11.35
CA THR A 16 -4.94 21.29 -9.96
C THR A 16 -6.45 21.55 -9.85
N THR A 17 -7.23 20.57 -9.37
CA THR A 17 -8.66 20.78 -9.11
C THR A 17 -9.05 20.42 -7.68
N LYS A 18 -8.95 21.45 -6.84
CA LYS A 18 -9.80 21.86 -5.70
C LYS A 18 -10.59 20.81 -4.89
N CYS A 19 -10.24 20.77 -3.60
CA CYS A 19 -11.02 20.29 -2.46
C CYS A 19 -12.49 20.76 -2.43
N LEU A 20 -13.38 19.89 -1.95
CA LEU A 20 -14.59 20.29 -1.23
C LEU A 20 -14.39 20.04 0.27
N LYS A 21 -14.28 21.13 1.04
CA LYS A 21 -14.28 21.13 2.51
C LYS A 21 -15.72 21.22 3.02
N LEU A 22 -16.07 20.39 3.98
CA LEU A 22 -17.15 20.66 4.92
C LEU A 22 -16.60 20.54 6.35
N SER A 23 -16.87 21.59 7.12
CA SER A 23 -16.42 21.85 8.47
C SER A 23 -17.10 20.96 9.52
N ALA A 24 -16.35 20.49 10.50
CA ALA A 24 -16.91 20.07 11.79
C ALA A 24 -15.87 20.24 12.91
N GLN A 25 -16.39 20.55 14.10
CA GLN A 25 -15.71 21.17 15.22
C GLN A 25 -14.90 20.16 16.05
N LYS A 26 -13.82 20.68 16.64
CA LYS A 26 -12.91 19.99 17.55
C LYS A 26 -13.66 19.55 18.82
N ASN A 27 -13.42 18.32 19.27
CA ASN A 27 -13.62 17.95 20.66
C ASN A 27 -12.40 17.14 21.13
N ASP A 28 -11.68 17.76 22.07
CA ASP A 28 -10.52 17.21 22.75
C ASP A 28 -10.94 16.09 23.70
N PHE A 29 -10.32 14.92 23.58
CA PHE A 29 -10.41 13.89 24.62
C PHE A 29 -9.01 13.59 25.16
N LYS A 30 -8.72 14.18 26.33
CA LYS A 30 -7.58 13.86 27.18
C LYS A 30 -7.86 12.55 27.93
N ASN A 31 -6.87 11.67 27.98
CA ASN A 31 -6.63 10.76 29.11
C ASN A 31 -5.16 10.34 29.02
N THR A 32 -4.25 10.83 29.86
CA THR A 32 -4.08 10.51 31.29
C THR A 32 -4.08 9.01 31.52
N LEU A 33 -2.89 8.41 31.57
CA LEU A 33 -2.48 7.45 32.58
C LEU A 33 -0.94 7.40 32.60
N GLN A 34 -0.41 7.64 33.79
CA GLN A 34 1.00 7.70 34.14
C GLN A 34 1.30 6.50 35.06
N ASN A 35 2.58 6.09 35.10
CA ASN A 35 3.28 5.26 36.11
C ASN A 35 3.25 3.73 35.88
N SER A 36 4.32 2.93 36.07
CA SER A 36 5.67 3.18 36.62
C SER A 36 6.55 1.89 36.60
N VAL A 37 7.89 2.05 36.51
CA VAL A 37 9.03 1.14 36.89
C VAL A 37 9.19 -0.17 36.05
N THR A 38 10.35 -0.75 35.72
CA THR A 38 11.76 -0.74 36.21
C THR A 38 12.79 -0.86 35.07
N LYS A 39 13.99 -0.33 35.31
CA LYS A 39 15.22 -0.55 34.53
C LYS A 39 15.63 -2.02 34.60
N ASP A 40 15.90 -2.64 33.46
CA ASP A 40 17.08 -3.45 33.15
C ASP A 40 16.87 -4.22 31.83
N ASN A 41 17.97 -4.38 31.09
CA ASN A 41 18.17 -5.17 29.86
C ASN A 41 17.87 -4.49 28.51
N ILE A 42 18.95 -3.82 28.06
CA ILE A 42 19.27 -3.51 26.68
C ILE A 42 19.55 -4.84 25.95
N GLU A 43 18.53 -5.37 25.28
CA GLU A 43 18.73 -6.21 24.10
C GLU A 43 17.98 -5.55 22.94
N SER A 44 18.67 -5.44 21.82
CA SER A 44 18.29 -4.73 20.60
C SER A 44 17.04 -5.33 19.94
N ASN A 45 15.88 -5.04 20.49
CA ASN A 45 14.61 -5.06 19.78
C ASN A 45 14.29 -3.62 19.40
N VAL A 46 14.64 -3.23 18.18
CA VAL A 46 14.03 -2.05 17.56
C VAL A 46 12.57 -2.41 17.34
N SER A 47 11.75 -2.20 18.37
CA SER A 47 10.31 -2.16 18.24
C SER A 47 10.00 -0.93 17.41
N ILE A 48 9.91 -1.11 16.09
CA ILE A 48 9.31 -0.10 15.21
C ILE A 48 7.89 0.03 15.71
N SER A 49 7.67 1.03 16.58
CA SER A 49 6.34 1.39 17.02
C SER A 49 5.65 1.89 15.77
N PRO A 50 4.51 1.30 15.34
CA PRO A 50 3.73 1.87 14.24
C PRO A 50 3.51 3.33 14.59
N CYS A 51 3.99 4.24 13.74
CA CYS A 51 3.78 5.64 14.04
C CYS A 51 2.31 5.94 13.72
N ASN A 52 1.51 6.24 14.75
CA ASN A 52 0.06 6.42 14.65
C ASN A 52 -0.34 7.71 13.91
N THR A 53 0.54 8.27 13.08
CA THR A 53 0.29 9.49 12.32
C THR A 53 -0.43 9.12 11.03
N ARG A 54 -1.72 9.40 10.97
CA ARG A 54 -2.53 9.23 9.74
C ARG A 54 -1.98 10.13 8.62
N LEU A 55 -1.85 9.57 7.42
CA LEU A 55 -1.50 10.33 6.22
C LEU A 55 -2.68 11.22 5.82
N SER A 56 -2.40 12.47 5.54
CA SER A 56 -3.40 13.48 5.18
C SER A 56 -3.40 13.77 3.68
N THR A 57 -4.39 14.54 3.22
CA THR A 57 -4.61 14.89 1.81
C THR A 57 -3.33 15.28 1.03
N PRO A 58 -2.40 16.10 1.56
CA PRO A 58 -1.17 16.46 0.85
C PRO A 58 -0.31 15.27 0.42
N PHE A 59 -0.38 14.14 1.12
CA PHE A 59 0.31 12.92 0.73
C PHE A 59 -0.25 12.32 -0.57
N PHE A 60 -1.57 12.45 -0.78
CA PHE A 60 -2.27 11.88 -1.94
C PHE A 60 -2.28 12.82 -3.15
N GLU A 61 -2.06 14.13 -2.94
CA GLU A 61 -2.05 15.17 -3.97
C GLU A 61 -0.68 15.28 -4.67
N VAL A 62 -0.17 14.15 -5.17
CA VAL A 62 1.08 14.06 -5.94
C VAL A 62 0.86 13.26 -7.24
N PRO A 63 1.76 13.34 -8.23
CA PRO A 63 1.62 12.55 -9.46
C PRO A 63 1.47 11.04 -9.18
N CYS A 64 0.65 10.34 -9.97
CA CYS A 64 0.26 8.94 -9.72
C CYS A 64 1.46 7.99 -9.53
N ILE A 65 2.52 8.17 -10.33
CA ILE A 65 3.74 7.36 -10.21
C ILE A 65 4.44 7.64 -8.87
N ASP A 66 4.51 8.90 -8.46
CA ASP A 66 5.17 9.30 -7.22
C ASP A 66 4.37 8.83 -6.01
N LEU A 67 3.04 8.88 -6.09
CA LEU A 67 2.15 8.29 -5.08
C LEU A 67 2.39 6.78 -4.96
N ALA A 68 2.49 6.06 -6.08
CA ALA A 68 2.72 4.62 -6.06
C ALA A 68 4.03 4.23 -5.36
N ARG A 69 5.09 5.04 -5.53
CA ARG A 69 6.38 4.87 -4.86
C ARG A 69 6.29 5.26 -3.39
N ALA A 70 5.70 6.41 -3.09
CA ALA A 70 5.57 6.95 -1.74
C ALA A 70 4.72 6.05 -0.82
N LEU A 71 3.78 5.29 -1.39
CA LEU A 71 2.97 4.31 -0.67
C LEU A 71 3.78 3.12 -0.16
N LEU A 72 4.91 2.77 -0.76
CA LEU A 72 5.77 1.70 -0.23
C LEU A 72 6.28 2.09 1.17
N GLY A 73 6.25 1.14 2.10
CA GLY A 73 6.65 1.34 3.48
C GLY A 73 5.58 1.94 4.39
N GLN A 74 4.53 2.55 3.83
CA GLN A 74 3.40 3.06 4.63
C GLN A 74 2.53 1.92 5.17
N TYR A 75 1.77 2.17 6.23
CA TYR A 75 0.90 1.15 6.82
C TYR A 75 -0.56 1.35 6.37
N LEU A 76 -1.17 0.30 5.84
CA LEU A 76 -2.62 0.23 5.65
C LEU A 76 -3.25 -0.33 6.91
N VAL A 77 -4.18 0.44 7.49
CA VAL A 77 -4.78 0.14 8.79
C VAL A 77 -6.28 0.01 8.66
N ARG A 78 -6.85 -1.01 9.31
CA ARG A 78 -8.27 -1.35 9.28
C ARG A 78 -8.78 -1.69 10.67
N MET A 79 -9.95 -1.16 11.03
CA MET A 79 -10.69 -1.55 12.25
C MET A 79 -11.72 -2.65 11.98
N VAL A 80 -11.36 -3.90 12.27
CA VAL A 80 -12.27 -5.06 12.16
C VAL A 80 -12.97 -5.27 13.50
N GLY A 81 -14.22 -4.79 13.60
CA GLY A 81 -14.92 -4.71 14.88
C GLY A 81 -14.17 -3.77 15.83
N THR A 82 -13.69 -4.29 16.96
CA THR A 82 -12.85 -3.56 17.92
C THR A 82 -11.35 -3.78 17.71
N GLN A 83 -10.96 -4.62 16.75
CA GLN A 83 -9.56 -5.01 16.53
C GLN A 83 -8.93 -4.20 15.40
N ARG A 84 -7.78 -3.59 15.69
CA ARG A 84 -6.96 -2.89 14.70
C ARG A 84 -6.04 -3.89 13.99
N VAL A 85 -6.23 -4.09 12.69
CA VAL A 85 -5.34 -4.92 11.87
C VAL A 85 -4.54 -4.00 10.94
N SER A 86 -3.25 -4.26 10.77
CA SER A 86 -2.39 -3.40 9.95
C SER A 86 -1.37 -4.21 9.15
N GLY A 87 -0.99 -3.68 8.00
CA GLY A 87 0.08 -4.24 7.17
C GLY A 87 0.89 -3.14 6.47
N ARG A 88 2.20 -3.34 6.38
CA ARG A 88 3.11 -2.48 5.63
C ARG A 88 2.91 -2.71 4.14
N ILE A 89 2.77 -1.66 3.34
CA ILE A 89 2.63 -1.76 1.90
C ILE A 89 3.99 -2.12 1.29
N VAL A 90 4.05 -3.25 0.59
CA VAL A 90 5.31 -3.77 0.00
C VAL A 90 5.28 -3.87 -1.52
N GLU A 91 4.11 -3.72 -2.15
CA GLU A 91 3.94 -3.76 -3.61
C GLU A 91 2.76 -2.89 -4.07
N THR A 92 2.98 -2.08 -5.10
CA THR A 92 1.99 -1.17 -5.72
C THR A 92 2.07 -1.17 -7.25
N GLU A 93 0.98 -0.79 -7.91
CA GLU A 93 0.92 -0.55 -9.37
C GLU A 93 0.27 0.80 -9.68
N ALA A 94 0.89 1.59 -10.55
CA ALA A 94 0.33 2.84 -11.06
C ALA A 94 -0.52 2.59 -12.32
N TYR A 95 -1.71 3.21 -12.34
CA TYR A 95 -2.59 3.30 -13.50
C TYR A 95 -2.70 4.76 -13.91
N LEU A 96 -2.31 5.07 -15.15
CA LEU A 96 -2.30 6.43 -15.71
C LEU A 96 -3.49 6.63 -16.64
N GLY A 97 -3.90 7.88 -16.82
CA GLY A 97 -5.06 8.31 -17.62
C GLY A 97 -5.97 9.25 -16.83
N ASP A 98 -7.13 9.59 -17.39
CA ASP A 98 -8.09 10.55 -16.80
C ASP A 98 -8.63 10.14 -15.43
N GLY A 99 -8.47 8.87 -15.04
CA GLY A 99 -8.79 8.33 -13.73
C GLY A 99 -7.59 7.64 -13.10
N CYS A 100 -6.47 8.36 -12.97
CA CYS A 100 -5.25 7.77 -12.44
C CYS A 100 -5.46 7.21 -11.02
N ALA A 101 -4.89 6.05 -10.76
CA ALA A 101 -5.05 5.36 -9.48
C ALA A 101 -3.84 4.49 -9.16
N VAL A 102 -3.65 4.20 -7.88
CA VAL A 102 -2.65 3.24 -7.41
C VAL A 102 -3.35 2.01 -6.86
N LEU A 103 -2.99 0.84 -7.38
CA LEU A 103 -3.39 -0.44 -6.83
C LEU A 103 -2.38 -0.89 -5.78
N VAL A 104 -2.83 -1.10 -4.55
CA VAL A 104 -2.06 -1.83 -3.53
C VAL A 104 -2.15 -3.32 -3.82
N ARG A 105 -1.01 -3.98 -4.01
CA ARG A 105 -0.96 -5.39 -4.42
C ARG A 105 -0.59 -6.33 -3.31
N ALA A 106 0.31 -5.92 -2.42
CA ALA A 106 0.74 -6.76 -1.34
C ALA A 106 1.07 -5.96 -0.09
N LEU A 107 0.82 -6.61 1.05
CA LEU A 107 1.17 -6.10 2.37
C LEU A 107 2.07 -7.10 3.09
N GLU A 108 2.91 -6.62 3.97
CA GLU A 108 3.53 -7.39 5.04
C GLU A 108 2.70 -7.21 6.33
N PRO A 109 2.06 -8.25 6.86
CA PRO A 109 1.21 -8.14 8.05
C PRO A 109 2.01 -7.75 9.29
N ILE A 110 1.52 -6.77 10.06
CA ILE A 110 2.21 -6.22 11.24
C ILE A 110 1.41 -6.48 12.52
N GLU A 111 0.12 -6.14 12.53
CA GLU A 111 -0.72 -6.25 13.73
C GLU A 111 -1.92 -7.16 13.56
N ASN A 112 -2.26 -7.86 14.64
CA ASN A 112 -3.41 -8.77 14.72
C ASN A 112 -3.44 -9.76 13.54
N ILE A 113 -2.27 -10.34 13.26
CA ILE A 113 -2.03 -11.29 12.18
C ILE A 113 -2.98 -12.50 12.28
N GLU A 114 -3.32 -12.93 13.50
CA GLU A 114 -4.23 -14.05 13.72
C GLU A 114 -5.66 -13.74 13.25
N VAL A 115 -6.11 -12.48 13.33
CA VAL A 115 -7.39 -12.04 12.73
C VAL A 115 -7.32 -12.18 11.21
N MET A 116 -6.25 -11.68 10.60
CA MET A 116 -6.04 -11.81 9.15
C MET A 116 -5.98 -13.29 8.69
N LYS A 117 -5.40 -14.17 9.50
CA LYS A 117 -5.37 -15.62 9.24
C LYS A 117 -6.75 -16.24 9.31
N ALA A 118 -7.54 -15.89 10.31
CA ALA A 118 -8.90 -16.41 10.48
C ALA A 118 -9.77 -16.09 9.25
N GLU A 119 -9.68 -14.87 8.72
CA GLU A 119 -10.39 -14.45 7.49
C GLU A 119 -9.98 -15.24 6.25
N ARG A 120 -8.75 -15.77 6.24
CA ARG A 120 -8.20 -16.56 5.14
C ARG A 120 -8.37 -18.07 5.29
N GLY A 121 -8.66 -18.53 6.51
CA GLY A 121 -8.49 -19.91 6.96
C GLY A 121 -9.56 -20.93 6.56
N ASN A 122 -10.72 -20.52 6.04
CA ASN A 122 -11.84 -21.47 5.89
C ASN A 122 -11.91 -22.25 4.56
N ARG A 123 -10.92 -22.15 3.66
CA ARG A 123 -11.02 -22.75 2.30
C ARG A 123 -9.91 -23.75 1.92
N SER A 124 -8.89 -23.97 2.74
CA SER A 124 -7.77 -24.85 2.35
C SER A 124 -7.23 -25.68 3.51
N THR A 125 -7.08 -26.99 3.29
CA THR A 125 -6.50 -27.98 4.22
C THR A 125 -4.99 -27.81 4.45
N LYS A 126 -4.35 -26.84 3.78
CA LYS A 126 -2.90 -26.58 3.86
C LYS A 126 -2.61 -25.43 4.83
N LYS A 127 -1.68 -25.65 5.77
CA LYS A 127 -1.21 -24.63 6.75
C LYS A 127 -0.78 -23.36 6.01
N LEU A 128 -1.54 -22.27 6.20
CA LEU A 128 -1.28 -20.98 5.59
C LEU A 128 0.00 -20.37 6.18
N LYS A 129 0.98 -20.04 5.33
CA LYS A 129 2.20 -19.34 5.75
C LYS A 129 1.90 -17.84 5.87
N ASN A 130 2.61 -17.14 6.76
CA ASN A 130 2.42 -15.69 6.95
C ASN A 130 2.55 -14.91 5.63
N LYS A 131 3.54 -15.25 4.79
CA LYS A 131 3.73 -14.58 3.49
C LYS A 131 2.58 -14.76 2.49
N ASP A 132 1.73 -15.77 2.65
CA ASP A 132 0.66 -16.10 1.70
C ASP A 132 -0.68 -15.41 2.01
N MET A 133 -0.72 -14.66 3.12
CA MET A 133 -1.92 -14.00 3.61
C MET A 133 -2.25 -12.75 2.81
N THR A 134 -1.25 -11.97 2.42
CA THR A 134 -1.44 -10.63 1.85
C THR A 134 -0.64 -10.41 0.57
N ASN A 135 -0.09 -11.47 -0.03
CA ASN A 135 0.68 -11.44 -1.28
C ASN A 135 -0.19 -11.40 -2.55
N GLY A 136 -1.19 -10.51 -2.57
CA GLY A 136 -2.04 -10.28 -3.74
C GLY A 136 -3.24 -9.38 -3.43
N PRO A 137 -3.80 -8.66 -4.42
CA PRO A 137 -4.86 -7.68 -4.19
C PRO A 137 -6.15 -8.31 -3.65
N SER A 138 -6.61 -9.43 -4.24
CA SER A 138 -7.79 -10.12 -3.69
C SER A 138 -7.51 -10.75 -2.32
N LYS A 139 -6.26 -11.15 -2.11
CA LYS A 139 -5.79 -11.81 -0.89
C LYS A 139 -5.76 -10.86 0.30
N LEU A 140 -5.20 -9.66 0.11
CA LEU A 140 -5.16 -8.62 1.14
C LEU A 140 -6.56 -8.08 1.45
N CYS A 141 -7.43 -7.92 0.44
CA CYS A 141 -8.80 -7.47 0.68
C CYS A 141 -9.57 -8.46 1.57
N GLN A 142 -9.40 -9.77 1.35
CA GLN A 142 -9.98 -10.79 2.24
C GLN A 142 -9.40 -10.71 3.65
N ALA A 143 -8.08 -10.65 3.79
CA ALA A 143 -7.40 -10.60 5.08
C ALA A 143 -7.79 -9.36 5.92
N LEU A 144 -8.13 -8.24 5.26
CA LEU A 144 -8.55 -6.99 5.89
C LEU A 144 -10.07 -6.78 5.90
N GLN A 145 -10.86 -7.77 5.46
CA GLN A 145 -12.32 -7.63 5.28
C GLN A 145 -12.72 -6.36 4.49
N ILE A 146 -11.98 -6.04 3.44
CA ILE A 146 -12.30 -4.93 2.53
C ILE A 146 -13.24 -5.45 1.45
N SER A 147 -14.47 -4.93 1.44
CA SER A 147 -15.47 -5.21 0.42
C SER A 147 -15.78 -3.97 -0.41
N LYS A 148 -16.23 -4.19 -1.66
CA LYS A 148 -16.70 -3.10 -2.54
C LYS A 148 -17.89 -2.35 -1.92
N GLN A 149 -18.78 -3.08 -1.26
CA GLN A 149 -20.01 -2.54 -0.68
C GLN A 149 -19.72 -1.54 0.45
N THR A 150 -18.61 -1.74 1.17
CA THR A 150 -18.28 -0.95 2.35
C THR A 150 -17.25 0.15 2.08
N PHE A 151 -16.26 -0.09 1.22
CA PHE A 151 -15.09 0.79 1.10
C PHE A 151 -14.93 1.49 -0.25
N ASN A 152 -15.77 1.17 -1.24
CA ASN A 152 -15.70 1.86 -2.51
C ASN A 152 -16.04 3.35 -2.32
N GLN A 153 -15.22 4.25 -2.87
CA GLN A 153 -15.34 5.70 -2.74
C GLN A 153 -15.18 6.25 -1.30
N THR A 154 -14.68 5.45 -0.36
CA THR A 154 -14.33 5.94 0.98
C THR A 154 -13.06 6.79 0.92
N ASP A 155 -13.08 7.94 1.60
CA ASP A 155 -11.89 8.78 1.80
C ASP A 155 -10.99 8.22 2.92
N LEU A 156 -9.77 7.84 2.56
CA LEU A 156 -8.77 7.29 3.48
C LEU A 156 -8.24 8.32 4.49
N CYS A 157 -8.39 9.63 4.23
CA CYS A 157 -7.95 10.69 5.14
C CYS A 157 -8.93 10.85 6.31
N VAL A 158 -10.21 10.60 6.07
CA VAL A 158 -11.30 10.90 7.01
C VAL A 158 -11.83 9.63 7.70
N SER A 159 -11.84 8.50 7.01
CA SER A 159 -12.41 7.25 7.52
C SER A 159 -11.77 6.75 8.81
N ASP A 160 -12.61 6.36 9.77
CA ASP A 160 -12.19 5.70 11.02
C ASP A 160 -12.13 4.17 10.91
N LEU A 161 -12.49 3.64 9.74
CA LEU A 161 -12.53 2.20 9.48
C LEU A 161 -11.36 1.72 8.64
N LEU A 162 -10.83 2.57 7.75
CA LEU A 162 -9.75 2.25 6.82
C LEU A 162 -8.95 3.52 6.52
N TRP A 163 -7.67 3.57 6.89
CA TRP A 163 -6.80 4.71 6.66
C TRP A 163 -5.35 4.27 6.39
N LEU A 164 -4.51 5.22 5.99
CA LEU A 164 -3.07 5.02 5.92
C LEU A 164 -2.36 5.73 7.08
N GLU A 165 -1.35 5.09 7.63
CA GLU A 165 -0.42 5.68 8.56
C GLU A 165 0.97 5.79 7.96
N LYS A 166 1.70 6.80 8.42
CA LYS A 166 3.09 6.95 8.07
C LYS A 166 3.87 5.70 8.52
N GLY A 167 4.74 5.22 7.65
CA GLY A 167 5.64 4.11 7.96
C GLY A 167 7.06 4.43 7.58
N ASP A 168 7.79 3.41 7.15
CA ASP A 168 9.22 3.53 6.83
C ASP A 168 9.41 4.30 5.52
N ASN A 169 10.44 5.16 5.49
CA ASN A 169 10.89 5.77 4.24
C ASN A 169 11.69 4.72 3.46
N ILE A 170 11.13 4.22 2.36
CA ILE A 170 11.83 3.26 1.49
C ILE A 170 12.82 4.01 0.59
N HIS A 171 14.09 3.65 0.68
CA HIS A 171 15.10 4.25 -0.18
C HIS A 171 14.97 3.74 -1.62
N ILE A 172 15.34 4.59 -2.59
CA ILE A 172 15.28 4.25 -4.02
C ILE A 172 16.06 2.96 -4.31
N HIS A 173 17.17 2.69 -3.60
CA HIS A 173 17.95 1.46 -3.78
C HIS A 173 17.24 0.19 -3.29
N GLU A 174 16.22 0.30 -2.44
CA GLU A 174 15.42 -0.82 -1.94
C GLU A 174 14.21 -1.13 -2.86
N MET A 175 13.77 -0.17 -3.69
CA MET A 175 12.57 -0.31 -4.51
C MET A 175 12.80 -0.86 -5.94
N ILE A 176 12.27 -2.03 -6.27
CA ILE A 176 12.27 -2.53 -7.65
C ILE A 176 11.19 -1.83 -8.47
N CYS A 177 11.51 -1.44 -9.72
CA CYS A 177 10.57 -0.93 -10.71
C CYS A 177 10.51 -1.91 -11.87
N CYS A 178 9.32 -2.42 -12.22
CA CYS A 178 9.18 -3.41 -13.29
C CYS A 178 7.81 -3.30 -13.99
N PRO A 179 7.60 -4.05 -15.09
CA PRO A 179 6.30 -4.11 -15.73
C PRO A 179 5.18 -4.64 -14.82
N ARG A 180 3.95 -4.20 -15.11
CA ARG A 180 2.74 -4.67 -14.42
C ARG A 180 2.40 -6.11 -14.80
N ILE A 181 1.64 -6.78 -13.94
CA ILE A 181 1.22 -8.17 -14.16
C ILE A 181 -0.15 -8.20 -14.86
N ASN A 182 -0.37 -9.20 -15.72
CA ASN A 182 -1.67 -9.49 -16.35
C ASN A 182 -2.24 -8.39 -17.28
N ILE A 183 -1.37 -7.56 -17.89
CA ILE A 183 -1.77 -6.53 -18.86
C ILE A 183 -1.46 -6.91 -20.32
N GLY A 184 -1.47 -8.21 -20.64
CA GLY A 184 -1.06 -8.73 -21.96
C GLY A 184 -1.90 -8.27 -23.15
N TYR A 185 -3.06 -7.65 -22.91
CA TYR A 185 -3.94 -7.10 -23.94
C TYR A 185 -3.50 -5.74 -24.50
N SER A 186 -2.47 -5.12 -23.91
CA SER A 186 -2.07 -3.76 -24.26
C SER A 186 -0.58 -3.67 -24.60
N GLU A 187 -0.26 -3.75 -25.89
CA GLU A 187 1.12 -3.66 -26.43
C GLU A 187 1.86 -2.40 -25.92
N GLU A 188 1.19 -1.25 -25.92
CA GLU A 188 1.78 0.03 -25.53
C GLU A 188 2.17 0.10 -24.04
N TRP A 189 1.42 -0.60 -23.19
CA TRP A 189 1.56 -0.50 -21.74
C TRP A 189 2.30 -1.68 -21.11
N LYS A 190 2.49 -2.75 -21.86
CA LYS A 190 3.08 -4.03 -21.44
C LYS A 190 4.49 -3.90 -20.88
N HIS A 191 5.28 -2.97 -21.41
CA HIS A 191 6.69 -2.80 -21.06
C HIS A 191 6.95 -1.61 -20.12
N LYS A 192 5.92 -0.80 -19.80
CA LYS A 192 6.11 0.39 -18.96
C LYS A 192 6.36 -0.04 -17.50
N PRO A 193 7.40 0.52 -16.82
CA PRO A 193 7.77 0.13 -15.45
C PRO A 193 6.86 0.81 -14.42
N LEU A 194 5.61 0.35 -14.36
CA LEU A 194 4.54 0.94 -13.53
C LEU A 194 4.19 0.07 -12.31
N ARG A 195 5.01 -0.94 -12.00
CA ARG A 195 4.90 -1.75 -10.78
C ARG A 195 6.12 -1.51 -9.90
N PHE A 196 5.87 -1.30 -8.61
CA PHE A 196 6.87 -0.98 -7.61
C PHE A 196 6.79 -1.94 -6.44
N TYR A 197 7.92 -2.45 -5.94
CA TYR A 197 7.93 -3.28 -4.74
C TYR A 197 9.26 -3.22 -3.97
N ILE A 198 9.23 -3.60 -2.69
CA ILE A 198 10.41 -3.62 -1.83
C ILE A 198 11.24 -4.89 -2.12
N SER A 199 12.49 -4.70 -2.54
CA SER A 199 13.43 -5.77 -2.85
C SER A 199 13.67 -6.68 -1.64
N GLY A 200 13.83 -7.98 -1.87
CA GLY A 200 14.07 -8.97 -0.81
C GLY A 200 12.83 -9.36 0.01
N ASN A 201 11.79 -8.52 0.09
CA ASN A 201 10.62 -8.79 0.94
C ASN A 201 9.88 -10.07 0.51
N GLU A 202 9.53 -10.94 1.47
CA GLU A 202 8.91 -12.24 1.21
C GLU A 202 7.42 -12.15 0.83
N CYS A 203 6.75 -11.06 1.21
CA CYS A 203 5.32 -10.88 1.00
C CYS A 203 4.96 -10.30 -0.38
N VAL A 204 5.97 -9.95 -1.19
CA VAL A 204 5.78 -9.51 -2.59
C VAL A 204 5.07 -10.61 -3.38
N SER A 205 4.04 -10.25 -4.14
CA SER A 205 3.19 -11.23 -4.83
C SER A 205 3.93 -11.99 -5.92
N VAL A 206 4.68 -11.27 -6.76
CA VAL A 206 5.48 -11.83 -7.86
C VAL A 206 6.80 -11.08 -7.97
N LYS A 207 7.90 -11.76 -7.69
CA LYS A 207 9.25 -11.19 -7.82
C LYS A 207 9.71 -11.20 -9.29
N ASP A 208 10.25 -10.08 -9.74
CA ASP A 208 10.94 -9.97 -11.02
C ASP A 208 12.44 -10.20 -10.81
N LYS A 209 12.87 -11.45 -11.00
CA LYS A 209 14.26 -11.86 -10.80
C LYS A 209 15.22 -11.08 -11.70
N THR A 210 14.79 -10.71 -12.91
CA THR A 210 15.64 -9.98 -13.86
C THR A 210 15.86 -8.56 -13.35
N ALA A 211 14.78 -7.87 -12.97
CA ALA A 211 14.87 -6.52 -12.41
C ALA A 211 15.66 -6.47 -11.09
N GLU A 212 15.55 -7.48 -10.23
CA GLU A 212 16.35 -7.60 -9.01
C GLU A 212 17.84 -7.75 -9.30
N VAL A 213 18.21 -8.61 -10.27
CA VAL A 213 19.61 -8.82 -10.67
C VAL A 213 20.19 -7.58 -11.35
N GLU A 214 19.45 -6.94 -12.25
CA GLU A 214 19.87 -5.70 -12.91
C GLU A 214 20.10 -4.59 -11.90
N LYS A 215 19.21 -4.47 -10.92
CA LYS A 215 19.36 -3.46 -9.88
C LYS A 215 20.55 -3.73 -8.97
N ALA A 216 20.74 -4.98 -8.54
CA ALA A 216 21.92 -5.35 -7.76
C ALA A 216 23.21 -4.94 -8.50
N LYS A 217 23.30 -5.25 -9.80
CA LYS A 217 24.44 -4.85 -10.65
C LYS A 217 24.62 -3.32 -10.75
N SER A 218 23.53 -2.55 -10.77
CA SER A 218 23.59 -1.09 -10.81
C SER A 218 24.12 -0.50 -9.50
N THR A 219 23.77 -1.09 -8.35
CA THR A 219 24.26 -0.66 -7.02
C THR A 219 25.76 -0.90 -6.86
N PHE A 220 26.29 -2.01 -7.39
CA PHE A 220 27.72 -2.33 -7.34
C PHE A 220 28.61 -1.48 -8.25
N LYS A 221 28.05 -0.71 -9.20
CA LYS A 221 28.82 0.17 -10.10
C LYS A 221 29.02 1.60 -9.56
N VAL A 222 28.44 1.93 -8.40
CA VAL A 222 28.50 3.27 -7.80
C VAL A 222 29.41 3.30 -6.55
N GLN A 223 30.16 2.23 -6.30
CA GLN A 223 31.19 2.16 -5.25
C GLN A 223 32.59 2.17 -5.85
#